data_AF-A0A0K1E0E9-F1
#
_entry.id   AF-A0A0K1E0E9-F1
#
_cell.length_a   1.000
_cell.length_b   1.000
_cell.length_c   1.000
_cell.angle_alpha   90.00
_cell.angle_beta   90.00
_cell.angle_gamma   90.00
#
_symmetry.space_group_name_H-M   'P 1'
#
loop_
_entity.id
_entity.type
_entity.pdbx_description
1 polymer ?
#
loop_
_entity_poly.entity_id
_entity_poly.type
_entity_poly.pdbx_seq_one_letter_code
_entity_poly.pdbx_strand_id
1 'polypeptide(L)'
;MHIPDGYLDPILAGVTWAVMLAFGYYAYRRSELLKYMELVISLAAAIFVAQMLSWPIPGGTSLHFVGAALAAILLGPFVAFFVLLLVLLVQTLVFHDGGITTLGANVINMGVVAPLVGYAVYKVLNPASASFGRPSPRGGPA
;
A
#
# COMPACT_ATOMS: atom_id res chain seq x y z
N MET A 1 -3.52 9.02 5.32
CA MET A 1 -3.06 10.34 5.79
C MET A 1 -1.67 10.20 6.34
N HIS A 2 -0.79 11.09 5.94
CA HIS A 2 0.63 11.08 6.27
C HIS A 2 0.88 11.70 7.64
N ILE A 3 1.62 10.99 8.47
CA ILE A 3 2.05 11.42 9.79
C ILE A 3 3.42 12.09 9.62
N PRO A 4 3.61 13.37 10.02
CA PRO A 4 4.90 14.04 9.98
C PRO A 4 5.90 13.48 11.01
N ASP A 5 7.19 13.77 10.84
CA ASP A 5 8.21 13.45 11.83
C ASP A 5 7.95 14.17 13.17
N GLY A 6 8.33 13.52 14.28
CA GLY A 6 8.16 14.04 15.64
C GLY A 6 6.77 13.80 16.27
N TYR A 7 5.82 13.24 15.52
CA TYR A 7 4.48 12.91 16.05
C TYR A 7 4.41 11.55 16.75
N LEU A 8 5.30 10.62 16.43
CA LEU A 8 5.38 9.32 17.08
C LEU A 8 6.55 9.28 18.05
N ASP A 9 6.33 8.67 19.21
CA ASP A 9 7.42 8.30 20.11
C ASP A 9 8.44 7.39 19.38
N PRO A 10 9.76 7.56 19.60
CA PRO A 10 10.79 6.80 18.90
C PRO A 10 10.65 5.27 19.00
N ILE A 11 10.14 4.76 20.13
CA ILE A 11 9.90 3.32 20.31
C ILE A 11 8.78 2.89 19.37
N LEU A 12 7.68 3.64 19.32
CA LEU A 12 6.56 3.33 18.44
C LEU A 12 6.94 3.45 16.97
N ALA A 13 7.73 4.47 16.60
CA ALA A 13 8.31 4.60 15.27
C ALA A 13 9.11 3.34 14.89
N GLY A 14 10.02 2.88 15.76
CA GLY A 14 10.79 1.65 15.55
C GLY A 14 9.91 0.39 15.41
N VAL A 15 8.88 0.25 16.24
CA VAL A 15 7.93 -0.88 16.17
C VAL A 15 7.18 -0.87 14.84
N THR A 16 6.68 0.29 14.39
CA THR A 16 5.94 0.37 13.12
C THR A 16 6.84 0.07 11.91
N TRP A 17 8.11 0.46 11.95
CA TRP A 17 9.10 0.02 10.96
C TRP A 17 9.29 -1.49 10.94
N ALA A 18 9.46 -2.11 12.11
CA ALA A 18 9.62 -3.56 12.21
C ALA A 18 8.39 -4.32 11.68
N VAL A 19 7.18 -3.87 12.04
CA VAL A 19 5.92 -4.45 11.55
C VAL A 19 5.77 -4.30 10.04
N MET A 20 6.08 -3.11 9.51
CA MET A 20 6.07 -2.84 8.07
C MET A 20 7.02 -3.79 7.33
N LEU A 21 8.25 -3.95 7.80
CA LEU A 21 9.24 -4.84 7.18
C LEU A 21 8.82 -6.31 7.25
N ALA A 22 8.29 -6.75 8.39
CA ALA A 22 7.78 -8.11 8.55
C ALA A 22 6.63 -8.40 7.58
N PHE A 23 5.69 -7.45 7.45
CA PHE A 23 4.62 -7.57 6.47
C PHE A 23 5.15 -7.54 5.03
N GLY A 24 6.09 -6.66 4.73
CA GLY A 24 6.71 -6.57 3.40
C GLY A 24 7.40 -7.86 3.00
N TYR A 25 8.14 -8.50 3.92
CA TYR A 25 8.73 -9.82 3.69
C TYR A 25 7.65 -10.88 3.44
N TYR A 26 6.60 -10.90 4.26
CA TYR A 26 5.48 -11.82 4.07
C TYR A 26 4.77 -11.62 2.71
N ALA A 27 4.50 -10.37 2.34
CA ALA A 27 3.88 -10.00 1.08
C ALA A 27 4.76 -10.38 -0.12
N TYR A 28 6.07 -10.19 -0.03
CA TYR A 28 7.03 -10.63 -1.04
C TYR A 28 6.96 -12.15 -1.25
N ARG A 29 6.96 -12.92 -0.16
CA ARG A 29 6.87 -14.40 -0.20
C ARG A 29 5.53 -14.91 -0.73
N ARG A 30 4.46 -14.13 -0.63
CA ARG A 30 3.09 -14.51 -1.02
C ARG A 30 2.67 -13.98 -2.39
N SER A 31 3.49 -13.15 -3.03
CA SER A 31 3.15 -12.49 -4.28
C SER A 31 4.07 -12.92 -5.42
N GLU A 32 3.56 -12.85 -6.65
CA GLU A 32 4.38 -12.97 -7.86
C GLU A 32 4.94 -11.58 -8.27
N LEU A 33 5.47 -10.80 -7.31
CA LEU A 33 5.83 -9.39 -7.52
C LEU A 33 6.63 -9.15 -8.81
N LEU A 34 7.64 -9.98 -9.07
CA LEU A 34 8.54 -9.84 -10.22
C LEU A 34 7.82 -9.95 -11.56
N LYS A 35 6.73 -10.72 -11.63
CA LYS A 35 5.91 -10.86 -12.84
C LYS A 35 5.12 -9.59 -13.16
N TYR A 36 4.81 -8.79 -12.14
CA TYR A 36 4.01 -7.58 -12.25
C TYR A 36 4.86 -6.30 -12.15
N MET A 37 6.18 -6.39 -12.25
CA MET A 37 7.09 -5.29 -11.94
C MET A 37 6.83 -4.03 -12.78
N GLU A 38 6.61 -4.17 -14.08
CA GLU A 38 6.25 -3.04 -14.96
C GLU A 38 4.93 -2.39 -14.56
N LEU A 39 3.92 -3.19 -14.24
CA LEU A 39 2.61 -2.70 -13.80
C LEU A 39 2.70 -2.02 -12.43
N VAL A 40 3.54 -2.52 -11.52
CA VAL A 40 3.77 -1.93 -10.20
C VAL A 40 4.36 -0.54 -10.33
N ILE A 41 5.39 -0.37 -11.15
CA ILE A 41 6.07 0.93 -11.34
C ILE A 41 5.13 1.94 -12.00
N SER A 42 4.48 1.56 -13.09
CA SER A 42 3.54 2.44 -13.80
C SER A 42 2.35 2.83 -12.93
N LEU A 43 1.77 1.87 -12.20
CA LEU A 43 0.65 2.15 -11.30
C LEU A 43 1.08 3.00 -10.10
N ALA A 44 2.29 2.80 -9.57
CA ALA A 44 2.84 3.64 -8.52
C ALA A 44 2.99 5.09 -9.00
N ALA A 45 3.55 5.30 -10.19
CA ALA A 45 3.66 6.65 -10.78
C ALA A 45 2.29 7.32 -10.97
N ALA A 46 1.30 6.59 -11.51
CA ALA A 46 -0.04 7.12 -11.71
C ALA A 46 -0.75 7.44 -10.38
N ILE A 47 -0.67 6.54 -9.40
CA ILE A 47 -1.23 6.77 -8.06
C ILE A 47 -0.54 7.95 -7.40
N PHE A 48 0.80 8.03 -7.44
CA PHE A 48 1.57 9.14 -6.89
C PHE A 48 1.07 10.50 -7.42
N VAL A 49 0.95 10.64 -8.74
CA VAL A 49 0.43 11.88 -9.36
C VAL A 49 -0.99 12.17 -8.88
N ALA A 50 -1.85 11.16 -8.81
CA ALA A 50 -3.20 11.32 -8.29
C ALA A 50 -3.24 11.72 -6.80
N GLN A 51 -2.28 11.26 -5.98
CA GLN A 51 -2.21 11.64 -4.56
C GLN A 51 -1.80 13.10 -4.36
N MET A 52 -1.00 13.65 -5.29
CA MET A 52 -0.61 15.07 -5.27
C MET A 52 -1.78 16.01 -5.60
N LEU A 53 -2.89 15.48 -6.14
CA LEU A 53 -4.16 16.19 -6.25
C LEU A 53 -4.90 16.13 -4.92
N SER A 54 -4.50 16.97 -3.97
CA SER A 54 -5.16 17.09 -2.67
C SER A 54 -6.14 18.26 -2.64
N TRP A 55 -7.38 18.02 -2.20
CA TRP A 55 -8.36 19.08 -1.95
C TRP A 55 -8.40 19.45 -0.46
N PRO A 56 -8.21 20.72 -0.09
CA PRO A 56 -8.34 21.14 1.30
C PRO A 56 -9.80 21.06 1.74
N ILE A 57 -10.07 20.36 2.84
CA ILE A 57 -11.38 20.34 3.49
C ILE A 57 -11.38 21.37 4.63
N PRO A 58 -12.41 22.23 4.75
CA PRO A 58 -12.59 23.08 5.91
C PRO A 58 -12.60 22.26 7.21
N GLY A 59 -11.69 22.57 8.14
CA GLY A 59 -11.44 21.74 9.33
C GLY A 59 -9.98 21.29 9.49
N GLY A 60 -9.09 21.69 8.59
CA GLY A 60 -7.64 21.50 8.73
C GLY A 60 -7.11 20.17 8.17
N THR A 61 -7.95 19.39 7.50
CA THR A 61 -7.56 18.12 6.87
C THR A 61 -7.67 18.21 5.35
N SER A 62 -6.82 17.47 4.64
CA SER A 62 -6.90 17.35 3.19
C SER A 62 -7.56 16.03 2.79
N LEU A 63 -8.43 16.08 1.79
CA LEU A 63 -8.87 14.88 1.08
C LEU A 63 -7.92 14.63 -0.07
N HIS A 64 -7.36 13.43 -0.14
CA HIS A 64 -6.56 13.03 -1.27
C HIS A 64 -6.86 11.59 -1.66
N PHE A 65 -6.64 11.27 -2.92
CA PHE A 65 -6.80 9.91 -3.42
C PHE A 65 -5.69 9.01 -2.85
N VAL A 66 -6.06 7.82 -2.35
CA VAL A 66 -5.10 6.85 -1.80
C VAL A 66 -4.66 5.80 -2.83
N GLY A 67 -5.54 5.43 -3.77
CA GLY A 67 -5.23 4.42 -4.79
C GLY A 67 -5.09 2.97 -4.28
N ALA A 68 -5.12 2.74 -2.97
CA ALA A 68 -4.96 1.43 -2.34
C ALA A 68 -5.93 0.36 -2.85
N ALA A 69 -7.24 0.68 -2.85
CA ALA A 69 -8.25 -0.27 -3.29
C ALA A 69 -8.11 -0.59 -4.79
N LEU A 70 -7.83 0.41 -5.62
CA LEU A 70 -7.58 0.22 -7.04
C LEU A 70 -6.39 -0.72 -7.28
N ALA A 71 -5.24 -0.46 -6.64
CA ALA A 71 -4.07 -1.32 -6.76
C ALA A 71 -4.34 -2.74 -6.26
N ALA A 72 -5.04 -2.87 -5.13
CA ALA A 72 -5.36 -4.18 -4.57
C ALA A 72 -6.34 -4.99 -5.42
N ILE A 73 -7.31 -4.34 -6.09
CA ILE A 73 -8.24 -5.00 -7.01
C ILE A 73 -7.49 -5.50 -8.26
N LEU A 74 -6.57 -4.69 -8.82
CA LEU A 74 -5.85 -5.03 -10.05
C LEU A 74 -4.75 -6.08 -9.84
N LEU A 75 -3.98 -5.97 -8.74
CA LEU A 75 -2.76 -6.73 -8.53
C LEU A 75 -2.84 -7.71 -7.34
N GLY A 76 -3.93 -7.65 -6.58
CA GLY A 76 -4.02 -8.30 -5.27
C GLY A 76 -3.35 -7.48 -4.16
N PRO A 77 -3.76 -7.69 -2.89
CA PRO A 77 -3.34 -6.85 -1.77
C PRO A 77 -1.83 -6.91 -1.48
N PHE A 78 -1.19 -8.06 -1.73
CA PHE A 78 0.24 -8.23 -1.45
C PHE A 78 1.14 -7.52 -2.47
N VAL A 79 0.77 -7.50 -3.75
CA VAL A 79 1.52 -6.73 -4.76
C VAL A 79 1.21 -5.23 -4.61
N ALA A 80 -0.04 -4.88 -4.30
CA ALA A 80 -0.45 -3.50 -4.05
C ALA A 80 0.31 -2.82 -2.90
N PHE A 81 0.71 -3.58 -1.88
CA PHE A 81 1.61 -3.09 -0.83
C PHE A 81 2.90 -2.46 -1.41
N PHE A 82 3.54 -3.11 -2.40
CA PHE A 82 4.76 -2.59 -3.01
C PHE A 82 4.52 -1.36 -3.86
N VAL A 83 3.36 -1.27 -4.52
CA VAL A 83 2.93 -0.06 -5.23
C VAL A 83 2.89 1.11 -4.26
N LEU A 84 2.19 0.97 -3.14
CA LEU A 84 2.03 2.06 -2.18
C LEU A 84 3.29 2.34 -1.36
N LEU A 85 4.11 1.32 -1.08
CA LEU A 85 5.43 1.52 -0.48
C LEU A 85 6.30 2.42 -1.36
N LEU A 86 6.34 2.18 -2.67
CA LEU A 86 7.11 3.01 -3.61
C LEU A 86 6.58 4.45 -3.64
N VAL A 87 5.27 4.63 -3.67
CA VAL A 87 4.63 5.96 -3.64
C VAL A 87 5.00 6.72 -2.37
N LEU A 88 4.85 6.09 -1.20
CA LEU A 88 5.15 6.71 0.10
C LEU A 88 6.64 7.01 0.28
N LEU A 89 7.52 6.17 -0.27
CA LEU A 89 8.96 6.42 -0.29
C LEU A 89 9.29 7.70 -1.06
N VAL A 90 8.74 7.85 -2.27
CA VAL A 90 8.98 9.05 -3.08
C VAL A 90 8.38 10.29 -2.40
N GLN A 91 7.17 10.20 -1.85
CA GLN A 91 6.52 11.30 -1.13
C GLN A 91 7.36 11.76 0.07
N THR A 92 7.84 10.82 0.87
CA THR A 92 8.62 11.15 2.08
C THR A 92 9.99 11.71 1.73
N LEU A 93 10.70 11.10 0.77
CA LEU A 93 12.10 11.45 0.48
C LEU A 93 12.26 12.64 -0.47
N VAL A 94 11.34 12.85 -1.42
CA VAL A 94 11.47 13.87 -2.47
C VAL A 94 10.55 15.06 -2.21
N PHE A 95 9.34 14.80 -1.73
CA PHE A 95 8.32 15.84 -1.55
C PHE A 95 8.18 16.27 -0.08
N HIS A 96 8.89 15.61 0.84
CA HIS A 96 8.77 15.81 2.29
C HIS A 96 7.32 15.73 2.79
N ASP A 97 6.50 14.93 2.10
CA ASP A 97 5.10 14.67 2.45
C ASP A 97 5.04 13.40 3.31
N GLY A 98 5.01 13.61 4.63
CA GLY A 98 5.18 12.57 5.64
C GLY A 98 6.56 12.60 6.30
N GLY A 99 6.73 11.79 7.36
CA GLY A 99 7.98 11.67 8.10
C GLY A 99 8.77 10.40 7.77
N ILE A 100 10.09 10.48 7.84
CA ILE A 100 10.99 9.32 7.66
C ILE A 100 10.86 8.37 8.85
N THR A 101 10.82 8.91 10.07
CA THR A 101 10.66 8.12 11.30
C THR A 101 9.29 7.46 11.35
N THR A 102 8.27 8.12 10.81
CA THR A 102 6.89 7.67 10.80
C THR A 102 6.51 6.90 9.52
N LEU A 103 7.45 6.71 8.59
CA LEU A 103 7.21 6.01 7.32
C LEU A 103 6.64 4.60 7.55
N GLY A 104 7.14 3.86 8.54
CA GLY A 104 6.58 2.56 8.90
C GLY A 104 5.09 2.62 9.23
N ALA A 105 4.66 3.61 10.02
CA ALA A 105 3.26 3.82 10.36
C ALA A 105 2.42 4.24 9.14
N ASN A 106 2.95 5.14 8.31
CA ASN A 106 2.31 5.59 7.06
C ASN A 106 2.09 4.43 6.10
N VAL A 107 3.09 3.56 5.91
CA VAL A 107 3.00 2.37 5.07
C VAL A 107 2.06 1.33 5.67
N ILE A 108 2.02 1.13 6.99
CA ILE A 108 1.03 0.23 7.60
C ILE A 108 -0.39 0.73 7.33
N ASN A 109 -0.65 2.01 7.56
CA ASN A 109 -1.99 2.57 7.36
C ASN A 109 -2.41 2.51 5.88
N MET A 110 -1.58 3.05 4.99
CA MET A 110 -1.95 3.22 3.59
C MET A 110 -1.56 2.05 2.71
N GLY A 111 -0.41 1.42 2.94
CA GLY A 111 0.10 0.30 2.15
C GLY A 111 -0.34 -1.09 2.63
N VAL A 112 -0.84 -1.23 3.87
CA VAL A 112 -1.31 -2.52 4.40
C VAL A 112 -2.80 -2.50 4.67
N VAL A 113 -3.27 -1.63 5.58
CA VAL A 113 -4.67 -1.62 6.02
C VAL A 113 -5.59 -1.22 4.87
N ALA A 114 -5.33 -0.10 4.19
CA ALA A 114 -6.18 0.37 3.11
C ALA A 114 -6.35 -0.64 1.95
N PRO A 115 -5.30 -1.30 1.41
CA PRO A 115 -5.48 -2.26 0.32
C PRO A 115 -6.15 -3.54 0.79
N LEU A 116 -5.85 -4.03 2.01
CA LEU A 116 -6.52 -5.21 2.56
C LEU A 116 -8.02 -4.98 2.75
N VAL A 117 -8.39 -3.86 3.38
CA VAL A 117 -9.78 -3.50 3.61
C VAL A 117 -10.50 -3.25 2.29
N GLY A 118 -9.91 -2.45 1.39
CA GLY A 118 -10.50 -2.17 0.08
C GLY A 118 -10.75 -3.44 -0.74
N TYR A 119 -9.79 -4.37 -0.74
CA TYR A 119 -9.94 -5.65 -1.43
C TYR A 119 -10.96 -6.57 -0.77
N ALA A 120 -11.01 -6.62 0.56
CA ALA A 120 -12.00 -7.40 1.29
C ALA A 120 -13.42 -6.90 1.02
N VAL A 121 -13.63 -5.58 1.07
CA VAL A 121 -14.92 -4.95 0.72
C VAL A 121 -15.30 -5.27 -0.73
N TYR A 122 -14.37 -5.15 -1.67
CA TYR A 122 -14.61 -5.53 -3.07
C TYR A 122 -15.07 -6.99 -3.20
N LYS A 123 -14.42 -7.93 -2.52
CA LYS A 123 -14.81 -9.35 -2.55
C LYS A 123 -16.19 -9.60 -1.94
N VAL A 124 -16.53 -8.92 -0.85
CA VAL A 124 -17.84 -9.06 -0.19
C VAL A 124 -18.95 -8.53 -1.08
N LEU A 125 -18.72 -7.39 -1.76
CA LEU A 125 -19.71 -6.76 -2.62
C LEU A 125 -19.82 -7.43 -4.01
N ASN A 126 -18.77 -8.14 -4.45
CA ASN A 126 -18.76 -8.86 -5.72
C ASN A 126 -18.38 -10.35 -5.54
N PRO A 127 -19.25 -11.17 -4.91
CA PRO A 127 -18.93 -12.56 -4.59
C PRO A 127 -18.66 -13.44 -5.82
N ALA A 128 -19.16 -13.07 -7.01
CA ALA A 128 -18.90 -13.77 -8.26
C ALA A 128 -17.42 -13.68 -8.72
N SER A 129 -16.70 -12.62 -8.32
CA SER A 129 -15.29 -12.40 -8.64
C SER A 129 -14.32 -13.16 -7.73
N ALA A 130 -14.79 -13.78 -6.64
CA ALA A 130 -13.97 -14.52 -5.69
C ALA A 130 -13.38 -15.84 -6.25
N SER A 131 -13.91 -16.33 -7.39
CA SER A 131 -13.46 -17.55 -8.08
C SER A 131 -12.20 -17.34 -8.93
N PHE A 132 -11.91 -16.09 -9.36
CA PHE A 132 -10.90 -15.80 -10.39
C PHE A 132 -9.45 -15.70 -9.84
N GLY A 133 -9.28 -15.71 -8.52
CA GLY A 133 -7.98 -15.48 -7.86
C GLY A 133 -7.45 -16.65 -7.03
N ARG A 134 -7.95 -17.88 -7.22
CA ARG A 134 -7.36 -19.05 -6.54
C ARG A 134 -5.97 -19.31 -7.13
N PRO A 135 -4.88 -19.27 -6.35
CA PRO A 135 -3.61 -19.80 -6.80
C PRO A 135 -3.80 -21.29 -7.09
N SER A 136 -3.35 -21.73 -8.26
CA SER A 136 -3.30 -23.15 -8.63
C SER A 136 -2.67 -23.96 -7.48
N PRO A 137 -3.36 -24.99 -6.94
CA PRO A 137 -2.76 -25.85 -5.94
C PRO A 137 -1.81 -26.81 -6.65
N ARG A 138 -0.51 -26.57 -6.46
CA ARG A 138 0.62 -27.51 -6.67
C ARG A 138 0.96 -27.84 -8.13
N GLY A 139 2.02 -27.21 -8.62
CA GLY A 139 2.95 -27.86 -9.54
C GLY A 139 3.87 -28.78 -8.73
N GLY A 140 3.57 -30.07 -8.71
CA GLY A 140 4.54 -31.10 -8.33
C GLY A 140 5.48 -31.40 -9.50
N PRO A 141 6.72 -31.85 -9.24
CA PRO A 141 7.73 -32.05 -10.29
C PRO A 141 7.34 -33.21 -11.21
N ALA A 142 7.51 -33.00 -12.52
CA ALA A 142 7.61 -34.05 -13.53
C ALA A 142 9.09 -34.34 -13.79
#